data_AF-A0A7V7KAQ6-F1
#
_entry.id   AF-A0A7V7KAQ6-F1
#
_cell.length_a   1.000
_cell.length_b   1.000
_cell.length_c   1.000
_cell.angle_alpha   90.00
_cell.angle_beta   90.00
_cell.angle_gamma   90.00
#
_symmetry.space_group_name_H-M   'P 1'
#
loop_
_entity.id
_entity.type
_entity.pdbx_description
1 polymer ?
#
loop_
_entity_poly.entity_id
_entity_poly.type
_entity_poly.pdbx_seq_one_letter_code
_entity_poly.pdbx_strand_id
1 'polypeptide(L)'
;MRFSLFKPPQAKTEPRPVLFRLSGLTHGEENFTVKAGAQRLAARLDLIVAALDSSPRGVDLAGESECPLWVKSGHTSVLAAP
;
A
#
# COMPACT_ATOMS: atom_id res chain seq x y z
N MET A 1 -6.97 -0.63 -7.56
CA MET A 1 -5.99 -0.86 -6.47
C MET A 1 -4.59 -0.65 -7.02
N ARG A 2 -3.69 -0.04 -6.24
CA ARG A 2 -2.32 0.29 -6.63
C ARG A 2 -1.33 -0.35 -5.66
N PHE A 3 -0.14 -0.70 -6.15
CA PHE A 3 0.96 -1.15 -5.31
C PHE A 3 2.29 -0.66 -5.86
N SER A 4 3.27 -0.51 -4.98
CA SER A 4 4.64 -0.16 -5.32
C SER A 4 5.58 -1.28 -4.89
N LEU A 5 6.59 -1.54 -5.72
CA LEU A 5 7.59 -2.57 -5.48
C LEU A 5 8.98 -1.94 -5.46
N PHE A 6 9.67 -2.07 -4.34
CA PHE A 6 11.11 -1.82 -4.27
C PHE A 6 11.86 -3.15 -4.50
N LYS A 7 12.75 -3.16 -5.49
CA LYS A 7 13.63 -4.29 -5.79
C LYS A 7 15.08 -3.90 -5.48
N PRO A 8 15.78 -4.64 -4.61
CA PRO A 8 17.17 -4.32 -4.29
C PRO A 8 18.07 -4.65 -5.50
N PRO A 9 19.18 -3.93 -5.71
CA PRO A 9 20.06 -4.10 -6.88
C PRO A 9 20.66 -5.51 -7.00
N GLN A 10 20.70 -6.27 -5.90
CA GLN A 10 21.17 -7.64 -5.81
C GLN A 10 20.13 -8.69 -6.26
N ALA A 11 18.87 -8.33 -6.43
CA ALA A 11 17.79 -9.23 -6.85
C ALA A 11 17.77 -9.53 -8.37
N LYS A 12 18.93 -9.54 -9.03
CA LYS A 12 19.03 -9.74 -10.50
C LYS A 12 18.97 -11.21 -10.90
N THR A 13 19.49 -12.10 -10.07
CA THR A 13 19.78 -13.49 -10.43
C THR A 13 18.99 -14.51 -9.61
N GLU A 14 18.63 -14.20 -8.37
CA GLU A 14 17.95 -15.13 -7.46
C GLU A 14 16.73 -14.50 -6.77
N PRO A 15 15.71 -15.31 -6.41
CA PRO A 15 14.55 -14.85 -5.64
C PRO A 15 14.97 -14.31 -4.27
N ARG A 16 14.33 -13.22 -3.85
CA ARG A 16 14.58 -12.58 -2.55
C ARG A 16 13.31 -12.58 -1.68
N PRO A 17 13.44 -12.63 -0.35
CA PRO A 17 12.29 -12.55 0.53
C PRO A 17 11.52 -11.24 0.31
N VAL A 18 10.18 -11.33 0.37
CA VAL A 18 9.28 -10.20 0.17
C VAL A 18 8.69 -9.77 1.50
N LEU A 19 8.89 -8.51 1.84
CA LEU A 19 8.19 -7.83 2.94
C LEU A 19 6.94 -7.13 2.39
N PHE A 20 5.77 -7.56 2.84
CA PHE A 20 4.51 -6.87 2.57
C PHE A 20 4.24 -5.82 3.64
N ARG A 21 4.19 -4.55 3.23
CA ARG A 21 3.77 -3.46 4.09
C ARG A 21 2.30 -3.15 3.85
N LEU A 22 1.51 -3.34 4.89
CA LEU A 22 0.10 -2.95 4.92
C LEU A 22 -0.01 -1.47 5.27
N SER A 23 -0.69 -0.71 4.42
CA SER A 23 -0.93 0.72 4.63
C SER A 23 -2.01 0.93 5.69
N GLY A 24 -1.76 1.85 6.62
CA GLY A 24 -2.76 2.27 7.60
C GLY A 24 -3.95 2.99 6.94
N LEU A 25 -4.98 3.27 7.74
CA LEU A 25 -6.12 4.08 7.30
C LEU A 25 -5.59 5.39 6.72
N THR A 26 -6.21 5.86 5.65
CA THR A 26 -5.84 7.07 4.90
C THR A 26 -4.50 7.06 4.14
N HIS A 27 -3.70 5.99 4.23
CA HIS A 27 -2.39 5.94 3.58
C HIS A 27 -2.41 5.17 2.25
N GLY A 28 -1.72 5.70 1.24
CA GLY A 28 -1.38 5.00 0.00
C GLY A 28 0.00 4.33 0.03
N GLU A 29 0.32 3.69 -1.09
CA GLU A 29 1.61 3.10 -1.46
C GLU A 29 2.76 4.13 -1.55
N GLU A 30 2.47 5.35 -1.99
CA GLU A 30 3.49 6.41 -2.17
C GLU A 30 4.03 6.90 -0.82
N ASN A 31 3.15 7.00 0.19
CA ASN A 31 3.52 7.47 1.54
C ASN A 31 4.65 6.63 2.14
N PHE A 32 4.59 5.31 1.98
CA PHE A 32 5.62 4.41 2.51
C PHE A 32 6.93 4.56 1.76
N THR A 33 6.85 4.56 0.44
CA THR A 33 8.01 4.56 -0.44
C THR A 33 8.84 5.84 -0.25
N VAL A 34 8.19 6.98 -0.01
CA VAL A 34 8.85 8.28 0.17
C VAL A 34 9.22 8.57 1.62
N LYS A 35 8.32 8.34 2.58
CA LYS A 35 8.52 8.83 3.97
C LYS A 35 9.20 7.82 4.89
N ALA A 36 9.13 6.52 4.61
CA ALA A 36 9.64 5.50 5.54
C ALA A 36 11.16 5.29 5.44
N GLY A 37 11.82 5.75 4.38
CA GLY A 37 13.24 5.48 4.13
C GLY A 37 13.58 3.98 4.01
N ALA A 38 12.59 3.12 3.83
CA ALA A 38 12.73 1.67 3.92
C ALA A 38 13.65 1.07 2.84
N GLN A 39 13.79 1.75 1.70
CA GLN A 39 14.61 1.32 0.56
C GLN A 39 16.08 1.10 0.95
N ARG A 40 16.66 1.97 1.79
CA ARG A 40 18.05 1.87 2.23
C ARG A 40 18.30 0.60 3.04
N LEU A 41 17.37 0.28 3.96
CA LEU A 41 17.49 -0.91 4.79
C LEU A 41 17.18 -2.18 3.98
N ALA A 42 16.17 -2.13 3.13
CA ALA A 42 15.81 -3.22 2.23
C ALA A 42 16.97 -3.59 1.28
N ALA A 43 17.71 -2.60 0.75
CA ALA A 43 18.92 -2.84 -0.05
C ALA A 43 20.06 -3.50 0.75
N ARG A 44 20.18 -3.18 2.04
CA ARG A 44 21.20 -3.76 2.93
C ARG A 44 20.87 -5.19 3.35
N LEU A 45 19.58 -5.48 3.55
CA LEU A 45 19.07 -6.79 3.99
C LEU A 45 18.69 -7.70 2.82
N ASP A 46 18.80 -7.20 1.59
CA ASP A 46 18.44 -7.94 0.38
C ASP A 46 16.96 -8.38 0.37
N LEU A 47 16.08 -7.45 0.74
CA LEU A 47 14.63 -7.63 0.81
C LEU A 47 13.95 -6.88 -0.32
N ILE A 48 12.94 -7.54 -0.92
CA ILE A 48 11.95 -6.87 -1.77
C ILE A 48 10.88 -6.29 -0.85
N VAL A 49 10.46 -5.05 -1.11
CA VAL A 49 9.37 -4.43 -0.34
C VAL A 49 8.18 -4.14 -1.25
N ALA A 50 7.03 -4.73 -0.91
CA ALA A 50 5.76 -4.48 -1.56
C ALA A 50 4.89 -3.60 -0.67
N ALA A 51 4.63 -2.37 -1.12
CA ALA A 51 3.72 -1.44 -0.45
C ALA A 51 2.38 -1.44 -1.18
N LEU A 52 1.33 -1.85 -0.46
CA LEU A 52 -0.01 -2.02 -1.02
C LEU A 52 -0.89 -0.83 -0.62
N ASP A 53 -1.70 -0.32 -1.53
CA ASP A 53 -2.84 0.51 -1.14
C ASP A 53 -3.89 -0.37 -0.45
N SER A 54 -4.42 0.06 0.69
CA SER A 54 -5.37 -0.71 1.50
C SER A 54 -6.82 -0.54 1.05
N SER A 55 -7.06 0.20 -0.04
CA SER A 55 -8.43 0.47 -0.49
C SER A 55 -8.58 0.81 -1.97
N PRO A 56 -9.68 0.40 -2.63
CA PRO A 56 -10.05 0.92 -3.93
C PRO A 56 -10.29 2.43 -3.88
N ARG A 57 -9.86 3.11 -4.95
CA ARG A 57 -9.98 4.55 -5.16
C ARG A 57 -10.83 4.77 -6.41
N GLY A 58 -11.72 5.76 -6.40
CA GLY A 58 -12.51 6.15 -7.56
C GLY A 58 -13.51 5.09 -8.04
N VAL A 59 -14.10 4.34 -7.12
CA VAL A 59 -15.17 3.38 -7.40
C VAL A 59 -16.49 3.95 -6.86
N ASP A 60 -17.54 3.91 -7.67
CA ASP A 60 -18.90 4.29 -7.26
C ASP A 60 -19.55 3.08 -6.59
N LEU A 61 -19.39 2.99 -5.26
CA LEU A 61 -19.92 1.86 -4.49
C LEU A 61 -21.32 2.22 -3.97
N ALA A 62 -22.27 1.27 -4.10
CA ALA A 62 -23.61 1.44 -3.54
C ALA A 62 -23.51 1.72 -2.02
N GLY A 63 -24.15 2.81 -1.56
CA GLY A 63 -24.09 3.24 -0.16
C GLY A 63 -22.93 4.18 0.20
N GLU A 64 -22.01 4.49 -0.72
CA GLU A 64 -20.88 5.42 -0.48
C GLU A 64 -21.36 6.81 -0.05
N SER A 65 -22.50 7.26 -0.59
CA SER A 65 -23.11 8.56 -0.27
C SER A 65 -23.68 8.66 1.14
N GLU A 66 -24.04 7.52 1.75
CA GLU A 66 -24.66 7.39 3.07
C GLU A 66 -23.63 7.10 4.17
N CYS A 67 -22.39 6.83 3.80
CA CYS A 67 -21.31 6.62 4.74
C CYS A 67 -20.82 7.96 5.36
N PRO A 68 -20.39 7.96 6.64
CA PRO A 68 -19.90 9.16 7.31
C PRO A 68 -18.70 9.81 6.58
N LEU A 69 -18.57 11.13 6.74
CA LEU A 69 -17.71 12.09 6.00
C LEU A 69 -16.29 11.63 5.61
N TRP A 70 -15.71 10.68 6.35
CA TRP A 70 -14.39 10.09 6.10
C TRP A 70 -14.36 9.20 4.84
N VAL A 71 -15.50 8.66 4.40
CA VAL A 71 -15.61 7.92 3.13
C VAL A 71 -15.54 8.86 1.92
N LYS A 72 -16.11 10.08 2.02
CA LYS A 72 -16.17 11.05 0.91
C LYS A 72 -14.86 11.77 0.62
N SER A 73 -13.90 11.76 1.54
CA SER A 73 -12.64 12.52 1.44
C SER A 73 -11.48 11.74 0.78
N GLY A 74 -11.78 10.71 -0.03
CA GLY A 74 -10.78 9.95 -0.77
C GLY A 74 -10.03 8.91 0.08
N HIS A 75 -10.53 8.61 1.29
CA HIS A 75 -9.82 7.82 2.29
C HIS A 75 -10.58 6.54 2.69
N THR A 76 -10.33 5.49 1.91
CA THR A 76 -10.21 4.10 2.37
C THR A 76 -11.50 3.33 2.68
N SER A 77 -11.49 2.09 2.22
CA SER A 77 -12.57 1.11 2.14
C SER A 77 -12.62 0.12 3.30
N VAL A 78 -13.76 -0.58 3.34
CA VAL A 78 -14.05 -1.93 3.87
C VAL A 78 -14.62 -1.99 5.30
N LEU A 79 -15.95 -2.23 5.36
CA LEU A 79 -16.58 -3.39 6.00
C LEU A 79 -18.11 -3.27 5.82
N ALA A 80 -18.63 -3.71 4.68
CA ALA A 80 -19.97 -4.26 4.66
C ALA A 80 -19.81 -5.70 5.19
N ALA A 81 -19.89 -5.86 6.51
CA ALA A 81 -20.20 -7.15 7.09
C ALA A 81 -21.62 -7.55 6.63
N PRO A 82 -21.90 -8.85 6.43
CA PRO A 82 -23.24 -9.31 6.08
C PRO A 82 -24.28 -8.92 7.14
#